data_AF-A0AAV1FYL0-F1
#
_entry.id   AF-A0AAV1FYL0-F1
#
_cell.length_a   1.000
_cell.length_b   1.000
_cell.length_c   1.000
_cell.angle_alpha   90.00
_cell.angle_beta   90.00
_cell.angle_gamma   90.00
#
_symmetry.space_group_name_H-M   'P 1'
#
loop_
_entity.id
_entity.type
_entity.pdbx_description
1 polymer ?
#
loop_
_entity_poly.entity_id
_entity_poly.type
_entity_poly.pdbx_seq_one_letter_code
_entity_poly.pdbx_strand_id
1 'polypeptide(L)'
;MTADIITPRDNMIILQTERLKPKPYQVKVVQHDEIIKLIGSYFSSIRPGKKAGDPTVHHLQALQFSPDDKVQYKLSFSENSEWDALP
;
A
#
# COMPACT_ATOMS: atom_id res chain seq x y z
N MET A 1 1.45 -16.12 11.94
CA MET A 1 -0.02 -16.18 12.14
C MET A 1 -0.53 -14.76 12.03
N THR A 2 -1.20 -14.43 10.93
CA THR A 2 -1.86 -13.12 10.73
C THR A 2 -3.08 -13.06 11.64
N ALA A 3 -3.13 -12.09 12.55
CA ALA A 3 -4.29 -11.88 13.42
C ALA A 3 -5.44 -11.29 12.59
N ASP A 4 -6.63 -11.89 12.69
CA ASP A 4 -7.82 -11.39 12.01
C ASP A 4 -8.26 -10.04 12.60
N ILE A 5 -8.58 -9.07 11.73
CA ILE A 5 -9.04 -7.74 12.12
C ILE A 5 -10.56 -7.77 12.19
N ILE A 6 -11.12 -7.83 13.40
CA ILE A 6 -12.57 -7.98 13.61
C ILE A 6 -13.20 -6.66 14.09
N THR A 7 -12.43 -5.85 14.82
CA THR A 7 -12.90 -4.59 15.39
C THR A 7 -11.95 -3.42 15.08
N PRO A 8 -12.43 -2.16 15.14
CA PRO A 8 -11.56 -1.00 14.98
C PRO A 8 -10.39 -0.95 15.97
N ARG A 9 -10.52 -1.59 17.14
CA ARG A 9 -9.45 -1.70 18.15
C ARG A 9 -8.30 -2.58 17.67
N ASP A 10 -8.60 -3.64 16.93
CA ASP A 10 -7.59 -4.59 16.44
C ASP A 10 -6.63 -3.91 15.46
N ASN A 11 -7.13 -2.97 14.66
CA ASN A 11 -6.30 -2.10 13.81
C ASN A 11 -5.25 -1.34 14.63
N MET A 12 -5.66 -0.74 15.74
CA MET A 12 -4.78 0.04 16.61
C MET A 12 -3.68 -0.83 17.20
N ILE A 13 -4.03 -2.03 17.66
CA ILE A 13 -3.08 -2.98 18.26
C ILE A 13 -2.07 -3.45 17.20
N ILE A 14 -2.54 -3.88 16.03
CA ILE A 14 -1.67 -4.35 14.94
C ILE A 14 -0.75 -3.22 14.48
N LEU A 15 -1.27 -2.01 14.25
CA LEU A 15 -0.44 -0.87 13.84
C LEU A 15 0.63 -0.54 14.89
N GLN A 16 0.33 -0.65 16.19
CA GLN A 16 1.32 -0.46 17.25
C GLN A 16 2.36 -1.57 17.31
N THR A 17 1.97 -2.82 17.07
CA THR A 17 2.87 -3.98 17.07
C THR A 17 3.78 -4.01 15.84
N GLU A 18 3.26 -3.73 14.65
CA GLU A 18 4.04 -3.70 13.40
C GLU A 18 5.06 -2.55 13.39
N ARG A 19 4.75 -1.43 14.06
CA ARG A 19 5.73 -0.36 14.35
C ARG A 19 6.95 -0.88 15.15
N LEU A 20 6.93 -2.07 15.71
CA LEU A 20 8.11 -2.63 16.38
C LEU A 20 9.13 -3.24 15.40
N LYS A 21 8.76 -3.52 14.14
CA LYS A 21 9.60 -4.24 13.17
C LYS A 21 9.41 -3.72 11.73
N PRO A 22 10.42 -3.08 11.11
CA PRO A 22 11.76 -2.80 11.61
C PRO A 22 11.75 -1.57 12.53
N LYS A 23 12.23 -1.74 13.77
CA LYS A 23 12.62 -0.59 14.60
C LYS A 23 14.05 -0.16 14.26
N PRO A 24 14.32 1.16 14.19
CA PRO A 24 13.38 2.27 14.32
C PRO A 24 12.64 2.54 13.00
N TYR A 25 11.30 2.59 13.03
CA TYR A 25 10.53 3.09 11.89
C TYR A 25 10.65 4.61 11.85
N GLN A 26 10.99 5.17 10.69
CA GLN A 26 11.06 6.60 10.50
C GLN A 26 9.64 7.14 10.25
N VAL A 27 9.11 7.92 11.19
CA VAL A 27 7.88 8.69 10.99
C VAL A 27 8.28 10.09 10.55
N LYS A 28 7.88 10.49 9.34
CA LYS A 28 7.96 11.88 8.90
C LYS A 28 6.56 12.48 8.95
N VAL A 29 6.37 13.48 9.82
CA VAL A 29 5.17 14.32 9.77
C VAL A 29 5.34 15.27 8.59
N VAL A 30 4.37 15.24 7.67
CA VAL A 30 4.39 16.03 6.44
C VAL A 30 3.47 17.24 6.61
N GLN A 31 3.95 18.43 6.24
CA GLN A 31 3.14 19.65 6.28
C GLN A 31 2.39 19.88 4.95
N HIS A 32 1.35 20.71 4.99
CA HIS A 32 0.55 21.07 3.82
C HIS A 32 1.41 21.54 2.63
N ASP A 33 2.42 22.37 2.89
CA ASP A 33 3.30 22.90 1.84
C ASP A 33 4.18 21.83 1.19
N GLU A 34 4.49 20.74 1.89
CA GLU A 34 5.19 19.59 1.32
C GLU A 34 4.25 18.76 0.43
N ILE A 35 2.97 18.67 0.78
CA ILE A 35 1.95 17.98 -0.03
C ILE A 35 1.66 18.77 -1.31
N ILE A 36 1.59 20.11 -1.24
CA ILE A 36 1.38 20.96 -2.41
C ILE A 36 2.46 20.74 -3.47
N LYS A 37 3.72 20.53 -3.06
CA LYS A 37 4.83 20.25 -3.99
C LYS A 37 4.67 18.94 -4.75
N LEU A 38 3.80 18.04 -4.28
CA LEU A 38 3.49 16.75 -4.92
C LEU A 38 2.24 16.83 -5.83
N ILE A 39 1.59 18.00 -5.93
CA ILE A 39 0.45 18.20 -6.83
C ILE A 39 0.90 17.92 -8.28
N GLY A 40 0.16 17.05 -8.96
CA GLY A 40 0.48 16.57 -10.31
C GLY A 40 1.26 15.24 -10.35
N SER A 41 1.85 14.80 -9.23
CA SER A 41 2.54 13.52 -9.10
C SER A 41 1.66 12.48 -8.38
N TYR A 42 0.44 12.26 -8.89
CA TYR A 42 -0.50 11.30 -8.33
C TYR A 42 -1.10 10.42 -9.43
N PHE A 43 -1.34 9.16 -9.09
CA PHE A 43 -2.07 8.24 -9.96
C PHE A 43 -3.57 8.53 -9.84
N SER A 44 -4.23 8.81 -10.96
CA SER A 44 -5.69 8.96 -11.00
C SER A 44 -6.41 7.63 -10.81
N SER A 45 -5.73 6.51 -11.08
CA SER A 45 -6.22 5.16 -10.84
C SER A 45 -5.07 4.22 -10.51
N ILE A 46 -5.31 3.33 -9.54
CA ILE A 46 -4.39 2.26 -9.14
C ILE A 46 -5.02 0.88 -9.33
N ARG A 47 -6.00 0.77 -10.23
CA ARG A 47 -6.75 -0.48 -10.42
C ARG A 47 -5.88 -1.52 -11.15
N PRO A 48 -5.71 -2.73 -10.61
CA PRO A 48 -5.01 -3.82 -11.31
C PRO A 48 -5.70 -4.26 -12.60
N GLY A 49 -7.03 -4.24 -12.60
CA GLY A 49 -7.86 -4.78 -13.66
C GLY A 49 -8.11 -3.85 -14.84
N LYS A 50 -8.20 -4.44 -16.05
CA LYS A 50 -8.54 -3.74 -17.29
C LYS A 50 -10.01 -3.93 -17.69
N LYS A 51 -10.59 -5.09 -17.41
CA LYS A 51 -11.97 -5.45 -17.78
C LYS A 51 -12.85 -5.78 -16.57
N ALA A 52 -14.16 -5.81 -16.78
CA ALA A 52 -15.11 -6.26 -15.77
C ALA A 52 -14.79 -7.70 -15.35
N GLY A 53 -14.77 -7.93 -14.03
CA GLY A 53 -14.36 -9.20 -13.42
C GLY A 53 -12.87 -9.28 -13.04
N ASP A 54 -12.04 -8.34 -13.49
CA ASP A 54 -10.64 -8.25 -13.03
C ASP A 54 -10.54 -7.64 -11.61
N PRO A 55 -9.40 -7.85 -10.91
CA PRO A 55 -9.18 -7.29 -9.59
C PRO A 55 -9.25 -5.75 -9.57
N THR A 56 -10.02 -5.24 -8.61
CA THR A 56 -10.17 -3.81 -8.35
C THR A 56 -9.23 -3.34 -7.23
N VAL A 57 -9.23 -2.04 -6.95
CA VAL A 57 -8.45 -1.43 -5.85
C VAL A 57 -8.64 -2.13 -4.50
N HIS A 58 -9.82 -2.71 -4.25
CA HIS A 58 -10.12 -3.42 -3.00
C HIS A 58 -9.37 -4.75 -2.83
N HIS A 59 -8.77 -5.27 -3.90
CA HIS A 59 -8.00 -6.51 -3.89
C HIS A 59 -6.50 -6.25 -3.74
N LEU A 60 -6.07 -4.99 -3.75
CA LEU A 60 -4.67 -4.63 -3.54
C LEU A 60 -4.25 -4.97 -2.11
N GLN A 61 -3.11 -5.66 -1.99
CA GLN A 61 -2.49 -5.96 -0.72
C GLN A 61 -1.18 -5.19 -0.52
N ALA A 62 -0.42 -4.94 -1.59
CA ALA A 62 0.77 -4.09 -1.53
C ALA A 62 0.98 -3.29 -2.81
N LEU A 63 1.66 -2.14 -2.67
CA LEU A 63 2.13 -1.28 -3.75
C LEU A 63 3.64 -1.04 -3.57
N GLN A 64 4.37 -1.07 -4.68
CA GLN A 64 5.81 -0.78 -4.71
C GLN A 64 6.06 0.33 -5.73
N PHE A 65 6.69 1.42 -5.26
CA PHE A 65 7.09 2.55 -6.09
C PHE A 65 8.57 2.40 -6.44
N SER A 66 8.89 2.32 -7.74
CA SER A 66 10.26 2.35 -8.25
C SER A 66 10.72 3.79 -8.46
N PRO A 67 12.02 4.10 -8.32
CA PRO A 67 12.61 5.36 -8.80
C PRO A 67 12.39 5.63 -10.30
N ASP A 68 12.09 4.60 -11.10
CA ASP A 68 11.83 4.70 -12.54
C ASP A 68 10.37 5.08 -12.87
N ASP A 69 9.63 5.67 -11.94
CA ASP A 69 8.20 6.01 -12.04
C ASP A 69 7.26 4.83 -12.36
N LYS A 70 7.73 3.60 -12.14
CA LYS A 70 6.93 2.38 -12.25
C LYS A 70 6.29 2.05 -10.92
N VAL A 71 5.00 1.73 -10.95
CA VAL A 71 4.29 1.22 -9.78
C VAL A 71 3.91 -0.23 -10.02
N GLN A 72 4.29 -1.07 -9.06
CA GLN A 72 3.96 -2.48 -9.05
C GLN A 72 2.98 -2.77 -7.91
N TYR A 73 2.21 -3.84 -8.05
CA TYR A 73 1.23 -4.26 -7.07
C TYR A 73 1.32 -5.76 -6.76
N LYS A 74 0.77 -6.13 -5.60
CA LYS A 74 0.47 -7.51 -5.21
C LYS A 74 -0.97 -7.64 -4.77
N LEU A 75 -1.58 -8.77 -5.12
CA LEU A 75 -2.92 -9.17 -4.65
C LEU A 75 -2.87 -10.14 -3.48
N SER A 76 -1.69 -10.67 -3.15
CA SER A 76 -1.45 -11.60 -2.05
C SER A 76 -0.14 -11.26 -1.32
N PHE A 77 -0.15 -11.38 0.02
CA PHE A 77 1.03 -11.32 0.88
C PHE A 77 1.82 -12.63 0.93
N SER A 78 1.38 -13.68 0.22
CA SER A 78 2.13 -14.94 0.12
C SER A 78 3.50 -14.72 -0.52
N GLU A 79 4.51 -15.47 -0.08
CA GLU A 79 5.88 -15.35 -0.59
C GLU A 79 5.96 -15.64 -2.10
N ASN A 80 5.06 -16.49 -2.60
CA ASN A 80 4.95 -16.88 -4.00
C ASN A 80 4.18 -15.87 -4.88
N SER A 81 3.64 -14.80 -4.29
CA SER A 81 2.94 -13.74 -5.02
C SER A 81 3.96 -12.84 -5.73
N GLU A 82 3.87 -12.75 -7.05
CA GLU A 82 4.75 -11.91 -7.87
C GLU A 82 4.29 -10.43 -7.90
N TRP A 83 5.23 -9.53 -8.18
CA TRP A 83 4.95 -8.11 -8.36
C TRP A 83 4.56 -7.84 -9.81
N ASP A 84 3.31 -7.44 -10.04
CA ASP A 84 2.81 -7.06 -11.36
C ASP A 84 2.86 -5.55 -11.55
N ALA A 85 3.07 -5.08 -12.78
CA ALA A 85 3.00 -3.66 -13.08
C ALA A 85 1.54 -3.18 -13.11
N LEU A 86 1.26 -2.02 -12.49
CA LEU A 86 -0.03 -1.37 -12.68
C LEU A 86 -0.22 -1.04 -14.18
N PRO A 87 -1.44 -1.26 -14.71
CA PRO A 87 -1.74 -1.12 -16.12
C PRO A 87 -1.85 0.33 -16.62
#